data_AF-A0A1S3DRY4-F1
#
_entry.id   AF-A0A1S3DRY4-F1
#
_cell.length_a   1.000
_cell.length_b   1.000
_cell.length_c   1.000
_cell.angle_alpha   90.00
_cell.angle_beta   90.00
_cell.angle_gamma   90.00
#
_symmetry.space_group_name_H-M   'P 1'
#
loop_
_entity.id
_entity.type
_entity.pdbx_description
1 polymer ?
#
loop_
_entity_poly.entity_id
_entity_poly.type
_entity_poly.pdbx_seq_one_letter_code
_entity_poly.pdbx_strand_id
1 'polypeptide(L)'
;MEWQYLSTFPMVQRCIATQLCASLAVACIEMEKSKGNKKFSRDLWDLVVPIFAVNKRKHGNYGGPQPPVRESPISVLQMSQFLTKLREPTAIIVMATLFTRVYNILRDDQSMEVHIEWMNLWPSMLPGNAAMYTNARTVTSILEILSSLLTDALRYEPNNVNFLKLLADIFFVNKHFSSAMKYYILSIISITDYFSRRINRLVDNHVYRRMIKCCIYLQCYTQAAVLCQFLDEVDYTTAFKSLAEENFCADAMDSYYDCIWDMNILEYLVCLHHKRNEYVRKQQAINIIGLLELNANNNEEIKREAANKRKTKFLQALASQYVA
;
A
#
# COMPACT_ATOMS: atom_id res chain seq x y z
N MET A 1 0.34 -14.54 -27.67
CA MET A 1 1.07 -14.95 -28.90
C MET A 1 2.42 -14.24 -29.01
N GLU A 2 2.53 -12.95 -28.65
CA GLU A 2 3.79 -12.17 -28.74
C GLU A 2 4.86 -12.56 -27.70
N TRP A 3 4.46 -12.94 -26.48
CA TRP A 3 5.41 -13.34 -25.42
C TRP A 3 6.27 -14.55 -25.78
N GLN A 4 5.67 -15.56 -26.42
CA GLN A 4 6.40 -16.77 -26.83
C GLN A 4 7.49 -16.42 -27.85
N TYR A 5 7.18 -15.55 -28.82
CA TYR A 5 8.14 -15.06 -29.80
C TYR A 5 9.31 -14.30 -29.17
N LEU A 6 9.03 -13.42 -28.20
CA LEU A 6 10.06 -12.68 -27.46
C LEU A 6 10.94 -13.60 -26.60
N SER A 7 10.36 -14.66 -26.02
CA SER A 7 11.10 -15.63 -25.20
C SER A 7 12.04 -16.53 -26.01
N THR A 8 11.73 -16.76 -27.30
CA THR A 8 12.51 -17.63 -28.20
C THR A 8 13.41 -16.86 -29.16
N PHE A 9 13.52 -15.53 -29.02
CA PHE A 9 14.16 -14.69 -30.03
C PHE A 9 15.69 -15.00 -30.11
N PRO A 10 16.24 -15.42 -31.26
CA PRO A 10 17.61 -15.94 -31.34
C PRO A 10 18.74 -14.93 -31.10
N MET A 11 18.44 -13.62 -31.11
CA MET A 11 19.43 -12.53 -30.94
C MET A 11 19.58 -12.01 -29.51
N VAL A 12 18.98 -12.68 -28.52
CA VAL A 12 18.98 -12.30 -27.08
C VAL A 12 20.39 -12.06 -26.51
N GLN A 13 21.47 -12.52 -27.13
CA GLN A 13 22.83 -12.32 -26.59
C GLN A 13 23.53 -10.99 -26.96
N ARG A 14 22.96 -10.14 -27.84
CA ARG A 14 23.67 -8.95 -28.35
C ARG A 14 23.31 -7.62 -27.68
N CYS A 15 22.16 -7.50 -27.01
CA CYS A 15 21.71 -6.26 -26.38
C CYS A 15 21.01 -6.52 -25.04
N ILE A 16 21.41 -5.83 -23.97
CA ILE A 16 20.85 -6.07 -22.63
C ILE A 16 19.36 -5.69 -22.57
N ALA A 17 18.91 -4.70 -23.35
CA ALA A 17 17.49 -4.38 -23.45
C ALA A 17 16.66 -5.56 -24.00
N THR A 18 17.20 -6.31 -24.98
CA THR A 18 16.54 -7.51 -25.52
C THR A 18 16.54 -8.68 -24.53
N GLN A 19 17.59 -8.80 -23.70
CA GLN A 19 17.63 -9.78 -22.61
C GLN A 19 16.60 -9.49 -21.54
N LEU A 20 16.44 -8.21 -21.19
CA LEU A 20 15.44 -7.75 -20.23
C LEU A 20 14.03 -8.05 -20.75
N CYS A 21 13.73 -7.71 -22.02
CA CYS A 21 12.45 -8.03 -22.64
C CYS A 21 12.16 -9.54 -22.66
N ALA A 22 13.15 -10.37 -23.05
CA ALA A 22 12.97 -11.82 -23.10
C ALA A 22 12.75 -12.43 -21.71
N SER A 23 13.52 -12.00 -20.71
CA SER A 23 13.37 -12.48 -19.33
C SER A 23 12.05 -12.03 -18.69
N LEU A 24 11.62 -10.81 -18.99
CA LEU A 24 10.31 -10.29 -18.60
C LEU A 24 9.18 -11.09 -19.26
N ALA A 25 9.31 -11.40 -20.56
CA ALA A 25 8.35 -12.21 -21.30
C ALA A 25 8.18 -13.60 -20.68
N VAL A 26 9.29 -14.25 -20.29
CA VAL A 26 9.27 -15.56 -19.62
C VAL A 26 8.50 -15.47 -18.29
N ALA A 27 8.80 -14.47 -17.47
CA ALA A 27 8.10 -14.28 -16.19
C ALA A 27 6.59 -14.00 -16.38
N CYS A 28 6.20 -13.25 -17.42
CA CYS A 28 4.79 -13.04 -17.77
C CYS A 28 4.10 -14.36 -18.13
N ILE A 29 4.71 -15.18 -19.00
CA ILE A 29 4.19 -16.50 -19.39
C ILE A 29 4.04 -17.40 -18.17
N GLU A 30 5.01 -17.40 -17.25
CA GLU A 30 4.97 -18.19 -16.03
C GLU A 30 3.84 -17.73 -15.09
N MET A 31 3.62 -16.42 -14.96
CA MET A 31 2.53 -15.86 -14.16
C MET A 31 1.18 -16.32 -14.70
N GLU A 32 0.95 -16.19 -16.01
CA GLU A 32 -0.29 -16.59 -16.69
C GLU A 32 -0.54 -18.11 -16.60
N LYS A 33 0.48 -18.93 -16.87
CA LYS A 33 0.34 -20.40 -16.91
C LYS A 33 0.20 -21.02 -15.53
N SER A 34 0.96 -20.52 -14.55
CA SER A 34 0.99 -21.13 -13.22
C SER A 34 -0.10 -20.60 -12.29
N LYS A 35 -0.80 -19.52 -12.67
CA LYS A 35 -1.74 -18.78 -11.81
C LYS A 35 -1.15 -18.45 -10.44
N GLY A 36 0.17 -18.23 -10.38
CA GLY A 36 0.89 -17.95 -9.15
C GLY A 36 1.15 -19.15 -8.22
N ASN A 37 1.14 -20.37 -8.75
CA ASN A 37 1.49 -21.57 -7.97
C ASN A 37 2.96 -22.00 -8.12
N LYS A 38 3.69 -21.42 -9.08
CA LYS A 38 5.09 -21.76 -9.36
C LYS A 38 5.96 -20.51 -9.28
N LYS A 39 7.15 -20.67 -8.67
CA LYS A 39 8.19 -19.62 -8.61
C LYS A 39 8.60 -19.19 -10.02
N PHE A 40 8.96 -17.91 -10.17
CA PHE A 40 9.52 -17.40 -11.42
C PHE A 40 10.93 -17.90 -11.68
N SER A 41 11.32 -17.95 -12.95
CA SER A 41 12.73 -18.06 -13.34
C SER A 41 13.55 -16.94 -12.69
N ARG A 42 14.80 -17.27 -12.34
CA ARG A 42 15.73 -16.32 -11.73
C ARG A 42 16.32 -15.33 -12.74
N ASP A 43 16.16 -15.55 -14.04
CA ASP A 43 16.81 -14.75 -15.08
C ASP A 43 16.51 -13.26 -14.95
N LEU A 44 15.23 -12.89 -14.79
CA LEU A 44 14.84 -11.49 -14.62
C LEU A 44 15.35 -10.92 -13.28
N TRP A 45 15.29 -11.71 -12.22
CA TRP A 45 15.77 -11.33 -10.88
C TRP A 45 17.29 -11.04 -10.90
N ASP A 46 18.06 -11.94 -11.47
CA ASP A 46 19.52 -11.86 -11.55
C ASP A 46 19.99 -10.79 -12.54
N LEU A 47 19.14 -10.35 -13.48
CA LEU A 47 19.40 -9.19 -14.34
C LEU A 47 19.06 -7.85 -13.67
N VAL A 48 17.93 -7.75 -12.98
CA VAL A 48 17.41 -6.47 -12.47
C VAL A 48 18.01 -6.10 -11.11
N VAL A 49 18.13 -7.05 -10.18
CA VAL A 49 18.56 -6.74 -8.81
C VAL A 49 19.99 -6.15 -8.75
N PRO A 50 20.99 -6.67 -9.48
CA PRO A 50 22.35 -6.12 -9.44
C PRO A 50 22.49 -4.67 -9.89
N ILE A 51 21.51 -4.11 -10.63
CA ILE A 51 21.50 -2.69 -11.03
C ILE A 51 21.53 -1.76 -9.80
N PHE A 52 21.03 -2.24 -8.66
CA PHE A 52 20.91 -1.49 -7.41
C PHE A 52 22.07 -1.74 -6.43
N ALA A 53 23.01 -2.62 -6.77
CA ALA A 53 24.15 -2.93 -5.92
C ALA A 53 25.12 -1.75 -5.86
N VAL A 54 25.45 -1.30 -4.64
CA VAL A 54 26.51 -0.32 -4.43
C VAL A 54 27.84 -1.04 -4.25
N ASN A 55 28.76 -0.74 -5.15
CA ASN A 55 30.14 -1.19 -5.06
C ASN A 55 30.82 -0.49 -3.87
N LYS A 56 30.96 -1.18 -2.74
CA LYS A 56 31.92 -0.77 -1.72
C LYS A 56 33.31 -0.95 -2.31
N ARG A 57 33.87 0.11 -2.91
CA ARG A 57 35.31 0.18 -3.12
C ARG A 57 35.93 -0.06 -1.75
N LYS A 58 36.58 -1.21 -1.55
CA LYS A 58 37.51 -1.33 -0.42
C LYS A 58 38.56 -0.25 -0.68
N HIS A 59 38.50 0.87 0.04
CA HIS A 59 39.70 1.65 0.34
C HIS A 59 40.59 0.78 1.23
N GLY A 60 41.16 -0.26 0.62
CA GLY A 60 42.16 -1.13 1.19
C GLY A 60 43.47 -0.67 0.60
N ASN A 61 44.27 -0.02 1.43
CA ASN A 61 45.61 0.45 1.15
C ASN A 61 46.56 -0.76 0.97
N TYR A 62 46.43 -1.54 -0.12
CA TYR A 62 47.36 -2.61 -0.47
C TYR A 62 47.45 -2.75 -1.99
N GLY A 63 48.65 -2.47 -2.51
CA GLY A 63 48.99 -2.45 -3.93
C GLY A 63 49.01 -3.83 -4.59
N GLY A 64 47.82 -4.31 -4.96
CA GLY A 64 47.66 -5.42 -5.91
C GLY A 64 46.61 -5.05 -6.96
N PRO A 65 46.73 -5.51 -8.22
CA PRO A 65 45.73 -5.28 -9.24
C PRO A 65 44.44 -5.98 -8.82
N GLN A 66 43.42 -5.19 -8.45
CA GLN A 66 42.09 -5.74 -8.18
C GLN A 66 41.46 -6.18 -9.51
N PRO A 67 40.77 -7.33 -9.55
CA PRO A 67 40.04 -7.74 -10.74
C PRO A 67 39.02 -6.65 -11.11
N PRO A 68 38.83 -6.36 -12.41
CA PRO A 68 37.88 -5.35 -12.84
C PRO A 68 36.48 -5.73 -12.35
N VAL A 69 35.90 -4.84 -11.56
CA VAL A 69 34.53 -4.98 -11.06
C VAL A 69 33.60 -4.97 -12.26
N ARG A 70 32.76 -6.00 -12.45
CA ARG A 70 31.68 -5.98 -13.44
C ARG A 70 30.70 -4.88 -13.03
N GLU A 71 30.82 -3.71 -13.63
CA GLU A 71 29.75 -2.70 -13.58
C GLU A 71 28.47 -3.35 -14.14
N SER A 72 27.34 -3.12 -13.46
CA SER A 72 26.05 -3.54 -14.00
C SER A 72 25.92 -2.95 -15.42
N PRO A 73 25.58 -3.77 -16.43
CA PRO A 73 25.55 -3.32 -17.81
C PRO A 73 24.41 -2.32 -18.08
N ILE A 74 23.48 -2.18 -17.13
CA ILE A 74 22.39 -1.19 -17.13
C ILE A 74 22.49 -0.35 -15.85
N SER A 75 22.33 0.97 -16.00
CA SER A 75 22.18 1.93 -14.90
C SER A 75 20.72 2.04 -14.43
N VAL A 76 20.53 2.51 -13.19
CA VAL A 76 19.19 2.80 -12.61
C VAL A 76 18.37 3.73 -13.53
N LEU A 77 19.02 4.72 -14.15
CA LEU A 77 18.36 5.66 -15.08
C LEU A 77 17.84 4.95 -16.34
N GLN A 78 18.66 4.08 -16.94
CA GLN A 78 18.25 3.30 -18.12
C GLN A 78 17.11 2.33 -17.78
N MET A 79 17.10 1.75 -16.57
CA MET A 79 15.99 0.92 -16.09
C MET A 79 14.71 1.75 -15.95
N SER A 80 14.78 2.94 -15.35
CA SER A 80 13.64 3.86 -15.28
C SER A 80 13.09 4.22 -16.67
N GLN A 81 13.96 4.56 -17.61
CA GLN A 81 13.58 4.86 -19.01
C GLN A 81 12.97 3.67 -19.76
N PHE A 82 13.38 2.44 -19.42
CA PHE A 82 12.77 1.24 -19.97
C PHE A 82 11.33 1.07 -19.44
N LEU A 83 11.14 1.24 -18.14
CA LEU A 83 9.85 1.05 -17.47
C LEU A 83 8.79 2.05 -17.93
N THR A 84 9.16 3.30 -18.23
CA THR A 84 8.21 4.30 -18.77
C THR A 84 7.65 3.94 -20.15
N LYS A 85 8.22 2.96 -20.84
CA LYS A 85 7.73 2.44 -22.13
C LYS A 85 6.85 1.20 -21.97
N LEU A 86 6.79 0.59 -20.79
CA LEU A 86 5.91 -0.56 -20.55
C LEU A 86 4.44 -0.11 -20.56
N ARG A 87 3.61 -0.87 -21.25
CA ARG A 87 2.15 -0.63 -21.36
C ARG A 87 1.32 -1.86 -21.09
N GLU A 88 1.92 -3.05 -21.19
CA GLU A 88 1.20 -4.30 -21.01
C GLU A 88 0.99 -4.56 -19.50
N PRO A 89 -0.25 -4.80 -19.04
CA PRO A 89 -0.57 -4.92 -17.61
C PRO A 89 0.19 -6.02 -16.87
N THR A 90 0.33 -7.20 -17.46
CA THR A 90 1.04 -8.34 -16.86
C THR A 90 2.51 -8.02 -16.61
N ALA A 91 3.19 -7.39 -17.56
CA ALA A 91 4.56 -6.97 -17.48
C ALA A 91 4.77 -5.90 -16.40
N ILE A 92 3.83 -4.95 -16.29
CA ILE A 92 3.83 -3.95 -15.23
C ILE A 92 3.70 -4.64 -13.86
N ILE A 93 2.78 -5.60 -13.71
CA ILE A 93 2.61 -6.38 -12.47
C ILE A 93 3.87 -7.19 -12.14
N VAL A 94 4.48 -7.87 -13.11
CA VAL A 94 5.71 -8.65 -12.92
C VAL A 94 6.83 -7.74 -12.40
N MET A 95 7.04 -6.57 -13.01
CA MET A 95 8.04 -5.61 -12.54
C MET A 95 7.69 -5.02 -11.16
N ALA A 96 6.42 -4.70 -10.92
CA ALA A 96 5.96 -4.18 -9.63
C ALA A 96 6.20 -5.19 -8.50
N THR A 97 5.82 -6.45 -8.69
CA THR A 97 6.04 -7.53 -7.71
C THR A 97 7.53 -7.79 -7.45
N LEU A 98 8.39 -7.67 -8.48
CA LEU A 98 9.84 -7.79 -8.35
C LEU A 98 10.39 -6.67 -7.47
N PHE A 99 10.11 -5.41 -7.79
CA PHE A 99 10.62 -4.27 -7.02
C PHE A 99 10.07 -4.26 -5.58
N THR A 100 8.79 -4.59 -5.39
CA THR A 100 8.21 -4.72 -4.05
C THR A 100 8.91 -5.83 -3.25
N ARG A 101 9.23 -6.97 -3.88
CA ARG A 101 9.99 -8.04 -3.22
C ARG A 101 11.38 -7.56 -2.80
N VAL A 102 12.11 -6.92 -3.69
CA VAL A 102 13.46 -6.40 -3.39
C VAL A 102 13.38 -5.39 -2.25
N TYR A 103 12.43 -4.46 -2.30
CA TYR A 103 12.18 -3.49 -1.26
C TYR A 103 11.94 -4.15 0.10
N ASN A 104 11.03 -5.12 0.18
CA ASN A 104 10.69 -5.79 1.44
C ASN A 104 11.87 -6.62 2.00
N ILE A 105 12.74 -7.20 1.17
CA ILE A 105 13.96 -7.89 1.64
C ILE A 105 14.97 -6.90 2.24
N LEU A 106 15.03 -5.67 1.71
CA LEU A 106 15.98 -4.64 2.14
C LEU A 106 15.54 -3.87 3.38
N ARG A 107 14.29 -4.02 3.82
CA ARG A 107 13.76 -3.35 4.99
C ARG A 107 13.89 -4.24 6.23
N ASP A 108 14.27 -3.63 7.34
CA ASP A 108 14.37 -4.31 8.63
C ASP A 108 13.06 -4.27 9.44
N ASP A 109 12.16 -3.33 9.13
CA ASP A 109 10.90 -3.11 9.86
C ASP A 109 9.70 -3.72 9.13
N GLN A 110 9.17 -4.83 9.67
CA GLN A 110 8.00 -5.54 9.15
C GLN A 110 6.74 -4.66 9.11
N SER A 111 6.65 -3.63 9.96
CA SER A 111 5.51 -2.72 9.97
C SER A 111 5.47 -1.81 8.73
N MET A 112 6.55 -1.76 7.95
CA MET A 112 6.72 -0.96 6.74
C MET A 112 6.78 -1.81 5.45
N GLU A 113 6.34 -3.07 5.54
CA GLU A 113 6.18 -3.92 4.37
C GLU A 113 5.10 -3.39 3.43
N VAL A 114 5.41 -3.42 2.14
CA VAL A 114 4.53 -3.04 1.04
C VAL A 114 3.89 -4.30 0.48
N HIS A 115 2.57 -4.30 0.26
CA HIS A 115 1.84 -5.50 -0.14
C HIS A 115 1.44 -5.49 -1.62
N ILE A 116 1.66 -6.62 -2.29
CA ILE A 116 1.11 -6.90 -3.62
C ILE A 116 0.98 -8.42 -3.81
N GLU A 117 -0.05 -8.84 -4.55
CA GLU A 117 -0.25 -10.25 -4.93
C GLU A 117 0.97 -10.80 -5.68
N TRP A 118 1.19 -12.11 -5.57
CA TRP A 118 2.27 -12.83 -6.28
C TRP A 118 3.71 -12.40 -5.97
N MET A 119 3.94 -11.47 -5.03
CA MET A 119 5.29 -11.11 -4.58
C MET A 119 6.11 -12.33 -4.12
N ASN A 120 5.43 -13.31 -3.50
CA ASN A 120 6.05 -14.53 -3.01
C ASN A 120 6.56 -15.46 -4.12
N LEU A 121 6.34 -15.16 -5.40
CA LEU A 121 6.88 -15.96 -6.51
C LEU A 121 8.35 -15.69 -6.79
N TRP A 122 8.87 -14.57 -6.30
CA TRP A 122 10.27 -14.20 -6.39
C TRP A 122 11.12 -14.88 -5.29
N PRO A 123 12.46 -14.93 -5.47
CA PRO A 123 13.39 -15.36 -4.42
C PRO A 123 13.24 -14.57 -3.11
N SER A 124 13.62 -15.18 -1.99
CA SER A 124 13.67 -14.55 -0.66
C SER A 124 15.02 -13.93 -0.31
N MET A 125 16.04 -14.14 -1.15
CA MET A 125 17.40 -13.67 -0.91
C MET A 125 17.92 -12.90 -2.11
N LEU A 126 18.68 -11.84 -1.83
CA LEU A 126 19.34 -11.03 -2.86
C LEU A 126 20.53 -11.80 -3.45
N PRO A 127 20.88 -11.57 -4.72
CA PRO A 127 22.10 -12.10 -5.30
C PRO A 127 23.34 -11.46 -4.65
N GLY A 128 24.27 -12.28 -4.17
CA GLY A 128 25.51 -11.80 -3.56
C GLY A 128 25.36 -11.30 -2.11
N ASN A 129 26.22 -10.39 -1.68
CA ASN A 129 26.23 -9.90 -0.31
C ASN A 129 25.14 -8.83 -0.10
N ALA A 130 24.19 -9.09 0.81
CA ALA A 130 23.10 -8.17 1.14
C ALA A 130 23.59 -6.74 1.49
N ALA A 131 24.76 -6.61 2.12
CA ALA A 131 25.37 -5.33 2.48
C ALA A 131 25.73 -4.43 1.28
N MET A 132 25.65 -4.94 0.05
CA MET A 132 25.80 -4.15 -1.18
C MET A 132 24.55 -3.32 -1.48
N TYR A 133 23.38 -3.69 -0.94
CA TYR A 133 22.09 -3.11 -1.29
C TYR A 133 21.44 -2.32 -0.15
N THR A 134 21.88 -2.52 1.09
CA THR A 134 21.23 -1.99 2.32
C THR A 134 21.43 -0.49 2.59
N ASN A 135 21.86 0.31 1.61
CA ASN A 135 21.99 1.75 1.82
C ASN A 135 20.64 2.46 1.56
N ALA A 136 20.39 3.56 2.29
CA ALA A 136 19.13 4.29 2.20
C ALA A 136 18.80 4.77 0.77
N ARG A 137 19.82 5.19 0.00
CA ARG A 137 19.63 5.69 -1.37
C ARG A 137 19.14 4.60 -2.34
N THR A 138 19.61 3.37 -2.19
CA THR A 138 19.15 2.22 -2.98
C THR A 138 17.67 1.98 -2.69
N VAL A 139 17.27 1.96 -1.43
CA VAL A 139 15.87 1.71 -1.06
C VAL A 139 14.95 2.82 -1.57
N THR A 140 15.37 4.09 -1.47
CA THR A 140 14.63 5.22 -2.04
C THR A 140 14.50 5.10 -3.56
N SER A 141 15.59 4.77 -4.27
CA SER A 141 15.58 4.61 -5.73
C SER A 141 14.59 3.52 -6.19
N ILE A 142 14.48 2.42 -5.44
CA ILE A 142 13.54 1.33 -5.75
C ILE A 142 12.10 1.84 -5.62
N LEU A 143 11.78 2.56 -4.53
CA LEU A 143 10.45 3.12 -4.33
C LEU A 143 10.10 4.20 -5.37
N GLU A 144 11.06 5.04 -5.77
CA GLU A 144 10.86 6.05 -6.81
C GLU A 144 10.55 5.41 -8.16
N ILE A 145 11.31 4.38 -8.54
CA ILE A 145 11.05 3.61 -9.76
C ILE A 145 9.67 2.95 -9.72
N LEU A 146 9.33 2.33 -8.60
CA LEU A 146 8.04 1.68 -8.43
C LEU A 146 6.88 2.70 -8.51
N SER A 147 7.03 3.84 -7.83
CA SER A 147 6.07 4.94 -7.88
C SER A 147 5.88 5.47 -9.30
N SER A 148 6.98 5.68 -10.04
CA SER A 148 6.94 6.13 -11.44
C SER A 148 6.24 5.13 -12.35
N LEU A 149 6.56 3.83 -12.22
CA LEU A 149 5.95 2.76 -13.00
C LEU A 149 4.43 2.73 -12.78
N LEU A 150 3.98 2.80 -11.52
CA LEU A 150 2.56 2.76 -11.19
C LEU A 150 1.82 4.03 -11.59
N THR A 151 2.45 5.19 -11.43
CA THR A 151 1.87 6.47 -11.84
C THR A 151 1.63 6.49 -13.35
N ASP A 152 2.58 6.00 -14.14
CA ASP A 152 2.39 5.86 -15.59
C ASP A 152 1.33 4.81 -15.94
N ALA A 153 1.30 3.67 -15.25
CA ALA A 153 0.29 2.62 -15.47
C ALA A 153 -1.14 3.13 -15.19
N LEU A 154 -1.34 3.89 -14.11
CA LEU A 154 -2.63 4.47 -13.72
C LEU A 154 -3.15 5.53 -14.72
N ARG A 155 -2.32 6.06 -15.62
CA ARG A 155 -2.80 6.90 -16.73
C ARG A 155 -3.63 6.11 -17.75
N TYR A 156 -3.37 4.80 -17.85
CA TYR A 156 -4.06 3.90 -18.77
C TYR A 156 -5.16 3.11 -18.06
N GLU A 157 -4.93 2.72 -16.81
CA GLU A 157 -5.89 1.99 -15.97
C GLU A 157 -6.16 2.72 -14.64
N PRO A 158 -6.87 3.87 -14.66
CA PRO A 158 -7.02 4.73 -13.48
C PRO A 158 -7.72 4.06 -12.29
N ASN A 159 -8.54 3.05 -12.55
CA ASN A 159 -9.34 2.35 -11.54
C ASN A 159 -8.73 1.00 -11.13
N ASN A 160 -7.47 0.71 -11.50
CA ASN A 160 -6.81 -0.53 -11.11
C ASN A 160 -6.54 -0.54 -9.59
N VAL A 161 -7.36 -1.28 -8.85
CA VAL A 161 -7.35 -1.33 -7.38
C VAL A 161 -5.99 -1.76 -6.83
N ASN A 162 -5.32 -2.72 -7.47
CA ASN A 162 -4.04 -3.25 -7.01
C ASN A 162 -2.93 -2.20 -7.16
N PHE A 163 -2.92 -1.44 -8.26
CA PHE A 163 -1.97 -0.34 -8.45
C PHE A 163 -2.22 0.83 -7.49
N LEU A 164 -3.50 1.17 -7.24
CA LEU A 164 -3.86 2.21 -6.27
C LEU A 164 -3.44 1.84 -4.85
N LYS A 165 -3.70 0.60 -4.41
CA LYS A 165 -3.27 0.08 -3.09
C LYS A 165 -1.75 0.11 -2.95
N LEU A 166 -1.03 -0.41 -3.96
CA LEU A 166 0.42 -0.44 -3.93
C LEU A 166 1.03 0.97 -3.90
N LEU A 167 0.48 1.90 -4.68
CA LEU A 167 0.93 3.29 -4.66
C LEU A 167 0.66 3.97 -3.31
N ALA A 168 -0.48 3.66 -2.66
CA ALA A 168 -0.78 4.11 -1.31
C ALA A 168 0.25 3.61 -0.29
N ASP A 169 0.62 2.32 -0.33
CA ASP A 169 1.66 1.75 0.52
C ASP A 169 3.01 2.45 0.31
N ILE A 170 3.38 2.77 -0.94
CA ILE A 170 4.62 3.50 -1.25
C ILE A 170 4.60 4.90 -0.63
N PHE A 171 3.49 5.63 -0.73
CA PHE A 171 3.36 6.93 -0.08
C PHE A 171 3.39 6.80 1.45
N PHE A 172 2.78 5.75 2.00
CA PHE A 172 2.79 5.47 3.43
C PHE A 172 4.23 5.30 3.95
N VAL A 173 5.02 4.43 3.32
CA VAL A 173 6.38 4.15 3.77
C VAL A 173 7.33 5.33 3.57
N ASN A 174 7.03 6.21 2.60
CA ASN A 174 7.70 7.49 2.41
C ASN A 174 7.18 8.59 3.35
N LYS A 175 6.30 8.27 4.30
CA LYS A 175 5.72 9.19 5.29
C LYS A 175 4.87 10.31 4.68
N HIS A 176 4.42 10.14 3.45
CA HIS A 176 3.48 11.04 2.79
C HIS A 176 2.04 10.60 3.10
N PHE A 177 1.63 10.74 4.36
CA PHE A 177 0.38 10.15 4.88
C PHE A 177 -0.89 10.69 4.21
N SER A 178 -0.92 11.98 3.84
CA SER A 178 -2.07 12.56 3.10
C SER A 178 -2.21 11.94 1.70
N SER A 179 -1.11 11.80 0.97
CA SER A 179 -1.10 11.11 -0.33
C SER A 179 -1.44 9.64 -0.20
N ALA A 180 -0.93 8.96 0.83
CA ALA A 180 -1.29 7.57 1.12
C ALA A 180 -2.80 7.42 1.34
N MET A 181 -3.39 8.30 2.17
CA MET A 181 -4.83 8.34 2.41
C MET A 181 -5.62 8.54 1.11
N LYS A 182 -5.21 9.48 0.25
CA LYS A 182 -5.83 9.70 -1.06
C LYS A 182 -5.90 8.41 -1.89
N TYR A 183 -4.78 7.70 -2.04
CA TYR A 183 -4.75 6.50 -2.88
C TYR A 183 -5.46 5.29 -2.25
N TYR A 184 -5.45 5.15 -0.92
CA TYR A 184 -6.30 4.15 -0.27
C TYR A 184 -7.78 4.43 -0.53
N ILE A 185 -8.22 5.68 -0.42
CA ILE A 185 -9.63 6.05 -0.70
C ILE A 185 -9.97 5.84 -2.18
N LEU A 186 -9.09 6.22 -3.12
CA LEU A 186 -9.29 5.93 -4.55
C LEU A 186 -9.43 4.42 -4.81
N SER A 187 -8.65 3.58 -4.12
CA SER A 187 -8.79 2.13 -4.23
C SER A 187 -10.15 1.64 -3.72
N ILE A 188 -10.67 2.22 -2.64
CA ILE A 188 -11.99 1.91 -2.08
C ILE A 188 -13.10 2.39 -3.01
N ILE A 189 -12.99 3.59 -3.58
CA ILE A 189 -13.93 4.11 -4.59
C ILE A 189 -14.00 3.16 -5.78
N SER A 190 -12.84 2.71 -6.27
CA SER A 190 -12.74 1.82 -7.43
C SER A 190 -13.36 0.45 -7.17
N ILE A 191 -13.11 -0.17 -6.00
CA ILE A 191 -13.64 -1.50 -5.69
C ILE A 191 -15.14 -1.50 -5.31
N THR A 192 -15.62 -0.38 -4.76
CA THR A 192 -17.03 -0.23 -4.34
C THR A 192 -17.92 0.37 -5.43
N ASP A 193 -17.34 0.70 -6.59
CA ASP A 193 -18.04 1.36 -7.69
C ASP A 193 -18.69 2.66 -7.21
N TYR A 194 -17.85 3.60 -6.74
CA TYR A 194 -18.25 4.88 -6.16
C TYR A 194 -19.19 4.76 -4.95
N PHE A 195 -18.90 3.82 -4.05
CA PHE A 195 -19.69 3.52 -2.85
C PHE A 195 -21.13 3.05 -3.14
N SER A 196 -21.44 2.65 -4.38
CA SER A 196 -22.74 2.08 -4.73
C SER A 196 -22.92 0.66 -4.19
N ARG A 197 -21.82 -0.08 -4.03
CA ARG A 197 -21.81 -1.43 -3.46
C ARG A 197 -21.57 -1.39 -1.95
N ARG A 198 -22.16 -2.36 -1.25
CA ARG A 198 -21.90 -2.58 0.18
C ARG A 198 -20.40 -2.81 0.39
N ILE A 199 -19.79 -2.01 1.27
CA ILE A 199 -18.34 -1.99 1.49
C ILE A 199 -17.83 -3.26 2.20
N ASN A 200 -18.71 -3.93 2.95
CA ASN A 200 -18.35 -5.08 3.78
C ASN A 200 -17.70 -6.20 2.94
N ARG A 201 -16.52 -6.65 3.39
CA ARG A 201 -15.68 -7.71 2.79
C ARG A 201 -15.03 -7.40 1.43
N LEU A 202 -15.24 -6.20 0.87
CA LEU A 202 -14.55 -5.80 -0.36
C LEU A 202 -13.15 -5.22 -0.10
N VAL A 203 -12.93 -4.67 1.10
CA VAL A 203 -11.68 -3.98 1.45
C VAL A 203 -10.97 -4.75 2.55
N ASP A 204 -9.69 -5.04 2.33
CA ASP A 204 -8.86 -5.79 3.28
C ASP A 204 -8.59 -4.98 4.56
N ASN A 205 -8.56 -5.66 5.71
CA ASN A 205 -8.17 -5.04 6.99
C ASN A 205 -6.82 -4.32 6.93
N HIS A 206 -5.90 -4.78 6.08
CA HIS A 206 -4.60 -4.13 5.87
C HIS A 206 -4.77 -2.65 5.46
N VAL A 207 -5.68 -2.36 4.53
CA VAL A 207 -5.95 -1.01 4.04
C VAL A 207 -6.45 -0.14 5.19
N TYR A 208 -7.43 -0.61 5.96
CA TYR A 208 -7.95 0.15 7.12
C TYR A 208 -6.88 0.35 8.19
N ARG A 209 -6.04 -0.64 8.50
CA ARG A 209 -4.94 -0.48 9.45
C ARG A 209 -3.94 0.59 9.00
N ARG A 210 -3.65 0.67 7.70
CA ARG A 210 -2.80 1.73 7.13
C ARG A 210 -3.47 3.10 7.19
N MET A 211 -4.77 3.19 6.87
CA MET A 211 -5.54 4.43 6.99
C MET A 211 -5.61 4.93 8.44
N ILE A 212 -5.85 4.04 9.42
CA ILE A 212 -5.83 4.39 10.86
C ILE A 212 -4.49 5.02 11.24
N LYS A 213 -3.38 4.40 10.84
CA LYS A 213 -2.04 4.97 11.06
C LYS A 213 -1.86 6.32 10.37
N CYS A 214 -2.34 6.49 9.14
CA CYS A 214 -2.31 7.78 8.45
C CYS A 214 -3.06 8.85 9.25
N CYS A 215 -4.28 8.57 9.71
CA CYS A 215 -5.07 9.48 10.54
C CYS A 215 -4.30 9.88 11.80
N ILE A 216 -3.70 8.92 12.52
CA ILE A 216 -2.91 9.19 13.72
C ILE A 216 -1.72 10.11 13.40
N TYR A 217 -0.95 9.84 12.34
CA TYR A 217 0.18 10.68 11.95
C TYR A 217 -0.23 12.08 11.46
N LEU A 218 -1.44 12.21 10.92
CA LEU A 218 -2.04 13.49 10.51
C LEU A 218 -2.78 14.19 11.67
N GLN A 219 -2.75 13.62 12.88
CA GLN A 219 -3.46 14.13 14.06
C GLN A 219 -4.99 14.21 13.89
N CYS A 220 -5.57 13.37 13.03
CA CYS A 220 -7.01 13.19 12.84
C CYS A 220 -7.52 12.04 13.70
N TYR A 221 -7.58 12.25 15.01
CA TYR A 221 -7.80 11.17 15.97
C TYR A 221 -9.23 10.63 15.99
N THR A 222 -10.23 11.45 15.70
CA THR A 222 -11.61 10.99 15.60
C THR A 222 -11.81 10.15 14.35
N GLN A 223 -11.21 10.53 13.23
CA GLN A 223 -11.20 9.70 12.01
C GLN A 223 -10.54 8.33 12.26
N ALA A 224 -9.42 8.31 13.00
CA ALA A 224 -8.76 7.06 13.37
C ALA A 224 -9.69 6.15 14.19
N ALA A 225 -10.40 6.70 15.18
CA ALA A 225 -11.34 5.95 16.01
C ALA A 225 -12.55 5.43 15.21
N VAL A 226 -13.07 6.22 14.26
CA VAL A 226 -14.14 5.76 13.35
C VAL A 226 -13.65 4.59 12.49
N LEU A 227 -12.45 4.69 11.91
CA LEU A 227 -11.85 3.63 11.10
C LEU A 227 -11.61 2.33 11.88
N CYS A 228 -11.40 2.38 13.20
CA CYS A 228 -11.23 1.18 14.03
C CYS A 228 -12.45 0.26 13.98
N GLN A 229 -13.65 0.78 13.70
CA GLN A 229 -14.87 -0.01 13.54
C GLN A 229 -14.96 -0.70 12.16
N PHE A 230 -14.15 -0.30 11.19
CA PHE A 230 -14.17 -0.87 9.83
C PHE A 230 -13.51 -2.24 9.76
N LEU A 231 -12.66 -2.57 10.73
CA LEU A 231 -12.00 -3.85 10.87
C LEU A 231 -13.02 -4.96 11.19
N ASP A 232 -12.69 -6.21 10.83
CA ASP A 232 -13.53 -7.37 11.18
C ASP A 232 -13.74 -7.48 12.70
N GLU A 233 -12.68 -7.23 13.46
CA GLU A 233 -12.72 -7.05 14.91
C GLU A 233 -12.38 -5.59 15.24
N VAL A 234 -13.27 -4.93 15.99
CA VAL A 234 -13.09 -3.52 16.37
C VAL A 234 -11.85 -3.36 17.24
N ASP A 235 -10.93 -2.49 16.82
CA ASP A 235 -9.72 -2.17 17.59
C ASP A 235 -10.01 -1.11 18.65
N TYR A 236 -10.61 -1.53 19.76
CA TYR A 236 -10.96 -0.65 20.88
C TYR A 236 -9.73 0.02 21.51
N THR A 237 -8.59 -0.69 21.57
CA THR A 237 -7.37 -0.16 22.18
C THR A 237 -6.89 1.07 21.42
N THR A 238 -6.80 0.99 20.09
CA THR A 238 -6.42 2.13 19.27
C THR A 238 -7.50 3.21 19.28
N ALA A 239 -8.78 2.84 19.16
CA ALA A 239 -9.89 3.80 19.17
C ALA A 239 -9.93 4.65 20.44
N PHE A 240 -9.90 4.02 21.62
CA PHE A 240 -9.94 4.73 22.90
C PHE A 240 -8.70 5.59 23.11
N LYS A 241 -7.52 5.09 22.74
CA LYS A 241 -6.28 5.86 22.82
C LYS A 241 -6.33 7.11 21.92
N SER A 242 -6.81 6.97 20.68
CA SER A 242 -6.97 8.11 19.77
C SER A 242 -7.96 9.13 20.32
N LEU A 243 -9.14 8.70 20.80
CA LEU A 243 -10.13 9.62 21.36
C LEU A 243 -9.66 10.32 22.64
N ALA A 244 -8.88 9.62 23.47
CA ALA A 244 -8.29 10.16 24.70
C ALA A 244 -7.18 11.18 24.46
N GLU A 245 -6.74 11.37 23.21
CA GLU A 245 -5.70 12.35 22.91
C GLU A 245 -6.21 13.76 23.26
N GLU A 246 -5.42 14.49 24.05
CA GLU A 246 -5.74 15.85 24.53
C GLU A 246 -5.06 16.93 23.68
N ASN A 247 -4.10 16.52 22.85
CA ASN A 247 -3.42 17.39 21.91
C ASN A 247 -4.36 17.90 20.81
N PHE A 248 -3.89 18.91 20.07
CA PHE A 248 -4.58 19.45 18.90
C PHE A 248 -5.06 18.32 17.97
N CYS A 249 -6.35 18.28 17.70
CA CYS A 249 -6.94 17.39 16.71
C CYS A 249 -7.21 18.17 15.43
N ALA A 250 -6.68 17.67 14.32
CA ALA A 250 -6.76 18.31 13.02
C ALA A 250 -8.03 17.93 12.24
N ASP A 251 -8.95 17.17 12.84
CA ASP A 251 -10.23 16.79 12.24
C ASP A 251 -11.44 17.46 12.91
N ALA A 252 -12.58 17.43 12.21
CA ALA A 252 -13.86 17.95 12.68
C ALA A 252 -14.52 16.96 13.66
N MET A 253 -13.85 16.66 14.78
CA MET A 253 -14.22 15.67 15.81
C MET A 253 -15.72 15.32 15.89
N ASP A 254 -16.54 16.22 16.42
CA ASP A 254 -17.97 16.02 16.70
C ASP A 254 -18.82 15.85 15.43
N SER A 255 -18.34 16.32 14.28
CA SER A 255 -19.00 16.10 12.98
C SER A 255 -18.97 14.62 12.55
N TYR A 256 -18.10 13.81 13.15
CA TYR A 256 -17.98 12.39 12.85
C TYR A 256 -18.73 11.46 13.80
N TYR A 257 -19.43 11.96 14.84
CA TYR A 257 -20.15 11.09 15.78
C TYR A 257 -21.29 10.32 15.12
N ASP A 258 -21.93 10.92 14.12
CA ASP A 258 -22.92 10.25 13.26
C ASP A 258 -22.33 9.06 12.48
N CYS A 259 -21.00 8.96 12.36
CA CYS A 259 -20.32 7.88 11.65
C CYS A 259 -19.95 6.71 12.59
N ILE A 260 -20.20 6.83 13.89
CA ILE A 260 -19.94 5.77 14.88
C ILE A 260 -21.20 4.94 15.03
N TRP A 261 -21.07 3.61 14.94
CA TRP A 261 -22.17 2.66 15.17
C TRP A 261 -21.88 1.68 16.30
N ASP A 262 -20.63 1.63 16.77
CA ASP A 262 -20.24 0.81 17.89
C ASP A 262 -20.62 1.46 19.22
N MET A 263 -21.40 0.73 20.03
CA MET A 263 -21.92 1.21 21.30
C MET A 263 -20.82 1.45 22.33
N ASN A 264 -19.79 0.62 22.38
CA ASN A 264 -18.72 0.76 23.36
C ASN A 264 -17.91 2.03 23.10
N ILE A 265 -17.68 2.37 21.82
CA ILE A 265 -17.01 3.62 21.44
C ILE A 265 -17.86 4.84 21.81
N LEU A 266 -19.17 4.80 21.57
CA LEU A 266 -20.07 5.88 21.95
C LEU A 266 -20.15 6.07 23.48
N GLU A 267 -20.26 4.98 24.24
CA GLU A 267 -20.26 5.02 25.70
C GLU A 267 -18.95 5.58 26.27
N TYR A 268 -17.83 5.16 25.68
CA TYR A 268 -16.52 5.71 26.01
C TYR A 268 -16.46 7.22 25.76
N LEU A 269 -16.96 7.71 24.62
CA LEU A 269 -17.04 9.15 24.33
C LEU A 269 -17.87 9.92 25.36
N VAL A 270 -19.03 9.39 25.76
CA VAL A 270 -19.86 10.00 26.80
C VAL A 270 -19.09 10.12 28.10
N CYS A 271 -18.38 9.07 28.51
CA CYS A 271 -17.57 9.07 29.71
C CYS A 271 -16.39 10.05 29.62
N LEU A 272 -15.72 10.09 28.47
CA LEU A 272 -14.60 10.99 28.21
C LEU A 272 -15.03 12.46 28.29
N HIS A 273 -16.09 12.85 27.57
CA HIS A 273 -16.62 14.21 27.60
C HIS A 273 -17.13 14.61 28.98
N HIS A 274 -17.72 13.67 29.73
CA HIS A 274 -18.11 13.93 31.10
C HIS A 274 -16.90 14.28 31.98
N LYS A 275 -15.81 13.51 31.89
CA LYS A 275 -14.56 13.77 32.62
C LYS A 275 -13.92 15.12 32.24
N ARG A 276 -14.02 15.51 30.97
CA ARG A 276 -13.50 16.78 30.43
C ARG A 276 -14.43 17.99 30.62
N ASN A 277 -15.60 17.81 31.23
CA ASN A 277 -16.65 18.84 31.37
C ASN A 277 -17.16 19.40 30.02
N GLU A 278 -17.16 18.58 28.97
CA GLU A 278 -17.60 18.94 27.61
C GLU A 278 -19.09 18.60 27.41
N TYR A 279 -19.96 19.36 28.07
CA TYR A 279 -21.41 19.05 28.14
C TYR A 279 -22.10 18.96 26.78
N VAL A 280 -21.77 19.84 25.83
CA VAL A 280 -22.40 19.84 24.48
C VAL A 280 -22.07 18.56 23.73
N ARG A 281 -20.78 18.17 23.71
CA ARG A 281 -20.31 16.95 23.04
C ARG A 281 -20.82 15.69 23.70
N LYS A 282 -20.89 15.68 25.04
CA LYS A 282 -21.54 14.61 25.81
C LYS A 282 -22.99 14.43 25.35
N GLN A 283 -23.76 15.51 25.26
CA GLN A 283 -25.17 15.44 24.85
C GLN A 283 -25.32 14.97 23.39
N GLN A 284 -24.44 15.40 22.49
CA GLN A 284 -24.42 14.89 21.12
C GLN A 284 -24.21 13.38 21.08
N ALA A 285 -23.21 12.84 21.79
CA ALA A 285 -22.97 11.40 21.84
C ALA A 285 -24.15 10.62 22.45
N ILE A 286 -24.80 11.15 23.49
CA ILE A 286 -26.03 10.56 24.07
C ILE A 286 -27.17 10.52 23.03
N ASN A 287 -27.32 11.59 22.24
CA ASN A 287 -28.35 11.63 21.21
C ASN A 287 -28.11 10.56 20.13
N ILE A 288 -26.85 10.30 19.76
CA ILE A 288 -26.49 9.24 18.81
C ILE A 288 -26.79 7.85 19.40
N ILE A 289 -26.43 7.61 20.67
CA ILE A 289 -26.79 6.38 21.39
C ILE A 289 -28.31 6.13 21.39
N GLY A 290 -29.10 7.20 21.50
CA GLY A 290 -30.56 7.14 21.51
C GLY A 290 -31.21 6.80 20.15
N LEU A 291 -30.43 6.70 19.06
CA LEU A 291 -30.97 6.38 17.74
C LEU A 291 -31.45 4.92 17.69
N LEU A 292 -32.70 4.73 17.26
CA LEU A 292 -33.35 3.40 17.20
C LEU A 292 -32.57 2.38 16.37
N GLU A 293 -31.88 2.83 15.32
CA GLU A 293 -31.08 1.95 14.43
C GLU A 293 -29.83 1.36 15.11
N LEU A 294 -29.35 1.98 16.20
CA LEU A 294 -28.21 1.50 16.99
C LEU A 294 -28.62 0.66 18.21
N ASN A 295 -29.92 0.40 18.39
CA ASN A 295 -30.40 -0.39 19.52
C ASN A 295 -29.75 -1.79 19.51
N ALA A 296 -29.12 -2.16 20.64
CA ALA A 296 -28.42 -3.44 20.78
C ALA A 296 -29.33 -4.66 20.57
N ASN A 297 -30.64 -4.50 20.79
CA ASN A 297 -31.66 -5.53 20.60
C ASN A 297 -32.16 -5.65 19.15
N ASN A 298 -31.72 -4.77 18.23
CA ASN A 298 -32.02 -4.92 16.82
C ASN A 298 -31.45 -6.24 16.28
N ASN A 299 -32.08 -6.75 15.22
CA ASN A 299 -31.53 -7.89 14.51
C ASN A 299 -30.23 -7.51 13.78
N GLU A 300 -29.45 -8.53 13.40
CA GLU A 300 -28.15 -8.33 12.75
C GLU A 300 -28.26 -7.66 11.36
N GLU A 301 -29.42 -7.75 10.71
CA GLU A 301 -29.64 -7.08 9.43
C GLU A 301 -29.74 -5.56 9.58
N ILE A 302 -30.54 -5.09 10.54
CA ILE A 302 -30.67 -3.66 10.85
C ILE A 302 -29.33 -3.09 11.30
N LYS A 303 -28.61 -3.77 12.20
CA LYS A 303 -27.28 -3.35 12.65
C LYS A 303 -26.30 -3.23 11.47
N ARG A 304 -26.32 -4.21 10.57
CA ARG A 304 -25.46 -4.21 9.37
C ARG A 304 -25.78 -3.08 8.41
N GLU A 305 -27.06 -2.79 8.20
CA GLU A 305 -27.49 -1.70 7.31
C GLU A 305 -27.15 -0.33 7.91
N ALA A 306 -27.40 -0.15 9.22
CA ALA A 306 -27.02 1.06 9.97
C ALA A 306 -25.50 1.33 9.92
N ALA A 307 -24.69 0.27 10.08
CA ALA A 307 -23.24 0.35 9.94
C ALA A 307 -22.84 0.68 8.49
N ASN A 308 -23.42 0.03 7.47
CA ASN A 308 -23.07 0.28 6.07
C ASN A 308 -23.38 1.72 5.62
N LYS A 309 -24.52 2.28 6.07
CA LYS A 309 -24.89 3.67 5.82
C LYS A 309 -23.86 4.65 6.41
N ARG A 310 -23.41 4.40 7.65
CA ARG A 310 -22.39 5.20 8.33
C ARG A 310 -21.01 5.07 7.70
N LYS A 311 -20.60 3.84 7.34
CA LYS A 311 -19.37 3.59 6.59
C LYS A 311 -19.32 4.40 5.30
N THR A 312 -20.43 4.38 4.55
CA THR A 312 -20.56 5.10 3.28
C THR A 312 -20.46 6.61 3.50
N LYS A 313 -21.21 7.18 4.46
CA LYS A 313 -21.14 8.60 4.82
C LYS A 313 -19.72 9.03 5.18
N PHE A 314 -19.05 8.23 6.00
CA PHE A 314 -17.68 8.51 6.43
C PHE A 314 -16.67 8.48 5.28
N LEU A 315 -16.71 7.44 4.45
CA LEU A 315 -15.79 7.32 3.31
C LEU A 315 -16.03 8.41 2.25
N GLN A 316 -17.27 8.85 2.05
CA GLN A 316 -17.58 10.00 1.19
C GLN A 316 -17.01 11.31 1.74
N ALA A 317 -17.07 11.50 3.06
CA ALA A 317 -16.44 12.65 3.71
C ALA A 317 -14.91 12.62 3.54
N LEU A 318 -14.28 11.47 3.76
CA LEU A 318 -12.84 11.30 3.52
C LEU A 318 -12.48 11.53 2.04
N ALA A 319 -13.28 11.02 1.10
CA ALA A 319 -13.07 11.26 -0.34
C ALA A 319 -13.09 12.76 -0.66
N SER A 320 -14.06 13.49 -0.10
CA SER A 320 -14.16 14.94 -0.26
C SER A 320 -12.96 15.68 0.34
N GLN A 321 -12.34 15.14 1.39
CA GLN A 321 -11.19 15.76 2.05
C GLN A 321 -9.86 15.49 1.32
N TYR A 322 -9.64 14.27 0.84
CA TYR A 322 -8.31 13.82 0.36
C TYR A 322 -8.19 13.66 -1.15
N VAL A 323 -9.30 13.47 -1.86
CA VAL A 323 -9.30 13.19 -3.30
C VAL A 323 -9.61 14.44 -4.12
N ALA A 324 -10.46 15.33 -3.60
CA ALA A 324 -10.94 16.55 -4.25
C ALA A 324 -9.83 17.55 -4.62
#